data_AF-E1SS03-F1
#
_entry.id   AF-E1SS03-F1
#
_cell.length_a   1.000
_cell.length_b   1.000
_cell.length_c   1.000
_cell.angle_alpha   90.00
_cell.angle_beta   90.00
_cell.angle_gamma   90.00
#
_symmetry.space_group_name_H-M   'P 1'
#
loop_
_entity.id
_entity.type
_entity.pdbx_description
1 polymer ?
#
loop_
_entity_poly.entity_id
_entity_poly.type
_entity_poly.pdbx_seq_one_letter_code
_entity_poly.pdbx_strand_id
1 'polypeptide(L)'
;MSTDTLARLPASLQHQLASLGLLPLNPVQQHCLPWLLDGHSVRVQAPTGSGKTAAFGLALLAGLNLQQRLPQGLVLVPSRELAEQVAGVLRQLGRCLANLHVAALYGGTDIEAQRRALAQGAHLVVGTPGRLRALLADGTLALAQVNTLVLDEADRLQAEGFADDLAALSAALKPGCRQWWLSATFPAELAAIAPPQAVVVDDAAPTITQRVLPLSDAQTVADAIARLAVGGRTLVFVNTKASCREVVNALGRQRCPALALHGDLNQQQREQTLIRFRHGSAPLLVATDLAARGLDIDDIERVICAEPANDGDTHRQRIGRTARASAAGVAISLANEQNLAQVQALCPHAEPMPTPPEGKVAATLVTTLMVNAGRRARLRKGDLMGALIKAAGVPADAIVAIELMPDHSYVTLSKRYVATALAALDGGEVKGKPVKVRPLL
;
A
#
# COMPACT_ATOMS: atom_id res chain seq x y z
N MET A 1 14.56 30.08 -1.98
CA MET A 1 15.59 29.02 -2.01
C MET A 1 15.48 28.27 -3.34
N SER A 2 16.05 28.81 -4.41
CA SER A 2 16.00 28.27 -5.77
C SER A 2 17.38 27.76 -6.19
N THR A 3 17.86 26.71 -5.52
CA THR A 3 19.02 25.92 -5.97
C THR A 3 18.53 24.54 -6.35
N ASP A 4 18.94 24.07 -7.52
CA ASP A 4 18.48 22.82 -8.13
C ASP A 4 18.63 21.65 -7.16
N THR A 5 17.52 21.27 -6.52
CA THR A 5 17.50 20.27 -5.45
C THR A 5 17.90 18.89 -5.97
N LEU A 6 17.64 18.65 -7.26
CA LEU A 6 18.05 17.43 -7.94
C LEU A 6 19.58 17.32 -7.99
N ALA A 7 20.28 18.43 -8.25
CA ALA A 7 21.75 18.46 -8.33
C ALA A 7 22.44 18.13 -6.99
N ARG A 8 21.73 18.24 -5.86
CA ARG A 8 22.23 17.89 -4.52
C ARG A 8 22.23 16.38 -4.25
N LEU A 9 21.48 15.60 -5.04
CA LEU A 9 21.43 14.14 -4.90
C LEU A 9 22.63 13.48 -5.59
N PRO A 10 23.12 12.32 -5.11
CA PRO A 10 24.09 11.51 -5.83
C PRO A 10 23.66 11.24 -7.28
N ALA A 11 24.60 11.32 -8.23
CA ALA A 11 24.31 11.14 -9.66
C ALA A 11 23.63 9.80 -9.98
N SER A 12 23.94 8.74 -9.23
CA SER A 12 23.29 7.43 -9.35
C SER A 12 21.78 7.50 -9.05
N LEU A 13 21.38 8.24 -8.00
CA LEU A 13 19.97 8.43 -7.65
C LEU A 13 19.26 9.32 -8.67
N GLN A 14 19.92 10.34 -9.20
CA GLN A 14 19.37 11.18 -10.28
C GLN A 14 19.04 10.33 -11.53
N HIS A 15 19.99 9.49 -11.96
CA HIS A 15 19.78 8.56 -13.08
C HIS A 15 18.64 7.57 -12.78
N GLN A 16 18.57 7.06 -11.55
CA GLN A 16 17.50 6.15 -11.16
C GLN A 16 16.12 6.83 -11.23
N LEU A 17 15.99 8.08 -10.77
CA LEU A 17 14.75 8.86 -10.90
C LEU A 17 14.32 9.05 -12.36
N ALA A 18 15.27 9.40 -13.24
CA ALA A 18 15.02 9.51 -14.66
C ALA A 18 14.52 8.19 -15.26
N SER A 19 15.17 7.06 -14.92
CA SER A 19 14.79 5.73 -15.40
C SER A 19 13.40 5.27 -14.95
N LEU A 20 12.94 5.80 -13.80
CA LEU A 20 11.62 5.52 -13.24
C LEU A 20 10.54 6.48 -13.74
N GLY A 21 10.90 7.48 -14.56
CA GLY A 21 9.96 8.52 -15.00
C GLY A 21 9.48 9.44 -13.87
N LEU A 22 10.26 9.56 -12.79
CA LEU A 22 9.94 10.40 -11.63
C LEU A 22 10.51 11.82 -11.74
N LEU A 23 10.87 12.25 -12.95
CA LEU A 23 11.31 13.60 -13.26
C LEU A 23 10.31 14.28 -14.22
N PRO A 24 10.03 15.59 -14.03
CA PRO A 24 10.53 16.45 -12.95
C PRO A 24 9.97 16.06 -11.57
N LEU A 25 10.68 16.45 -10.51
CA LEU A 25 10.21 16.24 -9.13
C LEU A 25 8.85 16.91 -8.94
N ASN A 26 7.92 16.25 -8.24
CA ASN A 26 6.61 16.81 -7.97
C ASN A 26 6.65 17.92 -6.90
N PRO A 27 5.57 18.71 -6.69
CA PRO A 27 5.59 19.82 -5.74
C PRO A 27 6.02 19.42 -4.33
N VAL A 28 5.50 18.32 -3.79
CA VAL A 28 5.89 17.84 -2.45
C VAL A 28 7.38 17.52 -2.38
N GLN A 29 7.93 16.83 -3.38
CA GLN A 29 9.35 16.50 -3.43
C GLN A 29 10.23 17.76 -3.52
N GLN A 30 9.86 18.73 -4.37
CA GLN A 30 10.57 19.99 -4.53
C GLN A 30 10.62 20.81 -3.23
N HIS A 31 9.50 20.86 -2.50
CA HIS A 31 9.41 21.63 -1.26
C HIS A 31 10.05 20.90 -0.07
N CYS A 32 9.96 19.57 0.01
CA CYS A 32 10.45 18.81 1.15
C CYS A 32 11.94 18.54 1.08
N LEU A 33 12.46 18.09 -0.07
CA LEU A 33 13.83 17.59 -0.20
C LEU A 33 14.92 18.55 0.29
N PRO A 34 14.86 19.88 0.03
CA PRO A 34 15.89 20.80 0.52
C PRO A 34 16.07 20.70 2.04
N TRP A 35 14.97 20.76 2.79
CA TRP A 35 14.99 20.70 4.25
C TRP A 35 15.54 19.37 4.77
N LEU A 36 15.15 18.26 4.13
CA LEU A 36 15.61 16.93 4.53
C LEU A 36 17.12 16.78 4.28
N LEU A 37 17.60 17.24 3.12
CA LEU A 37 19.01 17.18 2.73
C LEU A 37 19.89 18.16 3.54
N ASP A 38 19.34 19.28 3.99
CA ASP A 38 20.00 20.23 4.91
C ASP A 38 20.07 19.70 6.35
N GLY A 39 19.47 18.54 6.62
CA GLY A 39 19.55 17.86 7.91
C GLY A 39 18.61 18.43 8.97
N HIS A 40 17.58 19.17 8.58
CA HIS A 40 16.57 19.66 9.52
C HIS A 40 15.64 18.53 10.00
N SER A 41 15.19 18.64 11.25
CA SER A 41 14.00 17.92 11.72
C SER A 41 12.76 18.72 11.29
N VAL A 42 11.81 18.07 10.61
CA VAL A 42 10.66 18.75 9.99
C VAL A 42 9.39 17.93 10.13
N ARG A 43 8.26 18.63 10.14
CA ARG A 43 6.95 18.03 9.85
C ARG A 43 6.48 18.42 8.45
N VAL A 44 6.03 17.43 7.69
CA VAL A 44 5.55 17.58 6.32
C VAL A 44 4.07 17.25 6.28
N GLN A 45 3.25 18.26 6.01
CA GLN A 45 1.82 18.09 5.76
C GLN A 45 1.56 18.12 4.26
N ALA A 46 1.15 16.98 3.71
CA ALA A 46 0.73 16.90 2.31
C ALA A 46 -0.26 15.75 2.09
N PRO A 47 -1.16 15.82 1.09
CA PRO A 47 -2.17 14.78 0.83
C PRO A 47 -1.58 13.37 0.65
N THR A 48 -2.38 12.33 0.88
CA THR A 48 -2.01 10.94 0.56
C THR A 48 -1.79 10.79 -0.95
N GLY A 49 -0.79 10.00 -1.36
CA GLY A 49 -0.46 9.82 -2.77
C GLY A 49 0.33 10.98 -3.41
N SER A 50 0.64 12.05 -2.68
CA SER A 50 1.42 13.20 -3.17
C SER A 50 2.93 12.93 -3.33
N GLY A 51 3.40 11.70 -3.14
CA GLY A 51 4.83 11.35 -3.30
C GLY A 51 5.73 11.62 -2.09
N LYS A 52 5.16 11.82 -0.89
CA LYS A 52 5.88 11.96 0.39
C LYS A 52 6.96 10.89 0.60
N THR A 53 6.62 9.62 0.32
CA THR A 53 7.53 8.48 0.49
C THR A 53 8.77 8.57 -0.38
N ALA A 54 8.63 9.04 -1.62
CA ALA A 54 9.76 9.25 -2.50
C ALA A 54 10.65 10.40 -2.01
N ALA A 55 10.05 11.48 -1.48
CA ALA A 55 10.80 12.62 -0.95
C ALA A 55 11.71 12.22 0.23
N PHE A 56 11.17 11.61 1.30
CA PHE A 56 12.02 11.18 2.41
C PHE A 56 12.94 10.02 2.02
N GLY A 57 12.49 9.13 1.12
CA GLY A 57 13.28 8.00 0.67
C GLY A 57 14.55 8.43 -0.05
N LEU A 58 14.47 9.41 -0.93
CA LEU A 58 15.63 10.01 -1.60
C LEU A 58 16.60 10.64 -0.61
N ALA A 59 16.10 11.41 0.37
CA ALA A 59 16.93 12.03 1.38
C ALA A 59 17.62 11.00 2.29
N LEU A 60 16.91 9.93 2.71
CA LEU A 60 17.50 8.81 3.44
C LEU A 60 18.64 8.17 2.64
N LEU A 61 18.37 7.79 1.38
CA LEU A 61 19.32 7.09 0.52
C LEU A 61 20.56 7.95 0.22
N ALA A 62 20.40 9.26 0.05
CA ALA A 62 21.51 10.18 -0.18
C ALA A 62 22.48 10.29 1.02
N GLY A 63 21.99 10.05 2.24
CA GLY A 63 22.77 10.14 3.47
C GLY A 63 23.39 8.83 3.96
N LEU A 64 23.23 7.71 3.24
CA LEU A 64 23.70 6.39 3.68
C LEU A 64 25.21 6.18 3.48
N ASN A 65 25.85 5.61 4.47
CA ASN A 65 27.15 4.95 4.33
C ASN A 65 26.97 3.44 4.10
N LEU A 66 27.07 3.00 2.85
CA LEU A 66 26.83 1.60 2.44
C LEU A 66 27.92 0.61 2.89
N GLN A 67 29.04 1.09 3.43
CA GLN A 67 30.07 0.23 4.02
C GLN A 67 29.68 -0.28 5.42
N GLN A 68 28.78 0.44 6.09
CA GLN A 68 28.31 0.11 7.43
C GLN A 68 26.94 -0.58 7.36
N ARG A 69 26.94 -1.91 7.54
CA ARG A 69 25.72 -2.73 7.52
C ARG A 69 24.91 -2.65 8.83
N LEU A 70 24.83 -1.47 9.42
CA LEU A 70 24.05 -1.17 10.62
C LEU A 70 22.92 -0.20 10.27
N PRO A 71 21.76 -0.26 10.97
CA PRO A 71 20.66 0.65 10.71
C PRO A 71 21.07 2.11 10.90
N GLN A 72 20.92 2.91 9.84
CA GLN A 72 21.23 4.34 9.80
C GLN A 72 19.96 5.19 9.67
N GLY A 73 18.90 4.63 9.09
CA GLY A 73 17.57 5.23 9.03
C GLY A 73 16.50 4.26 9.54
N LEU A 74 15.56 4.79 10.33
CA LEU A 74 14.41 4.08 10.85
C LEU A 74 13.12 4.74 10.33
N VAL A 75 12.23 3.95 9.73
CA VAL A 75 10.92 4.41 9.25
C VAL A 75 9.84 3.64 10.00
N LEU A 76 9.04 4.37 10.78
CA LEU A 76 7.87 3.84 11.47
C LEU A 76 6.63 4.10 10.64
N VAL A 77 5.80 3.07 10.54
CA VAL A 77 4.55 3.10 9.76
C VAL A 77 3.44 2.39 10.56
N PRO A 78 2.16 2.79 10.43
CA PRO A 78 1.07 2.23 11.22
C PRO A 78 0.69 0.80 10.83
N SER A 79 0.93 0.39 9.58
CA SER A 79 0.45 -0.90 9.06
C SER A 79 1.55 -1.73 8.41
N ARG A 80 1.29 -3.05 8.34
CA ARG A 80 2.19 -4.02 7.71
C ARG A 80 2.31 -3.79 6.21
N GLU A 81 1.20 -3.44 5.57
CA GLU A 81 1.12 -3.17 4.14
C GLU A 81 1.97 -1.96 3.76
N LEU A 82 1.82 -0.87 4.53
CA LEU A 82 2.63 0.32 4.33
C LEU A 82 4.12 0.04 4.58
N ALA A 83 4.46 -0.86 5.51
CA ALA A 83 5.86 -1.24 5.74
C ALA A 83 6.50 -1.91 4.52
N GLU A 84 5.82 -2.85 3.88
CA GLU A 84 6.31 -3.48 2.64
C GLU A 84 6.33 -2.50 1.47
N GLN A 85 5.31 -1.65 1.35
CA GLN A 85 5.23 -0.64 0.29
C GLN A 85 6.39 0.35 0.40
N VAL A 86 6.59 0.96 1.57
CA VAL A 86 7.69 1.90 1.81
C VAL A 86 9.04 1.20 1.59
N ALA A 87 9.23 -0.02 2.11
CA ALA A 87 10.46 -0.78 1.87
C ALA A 87 10.67 -1.09 0.37
N GLY A 88 9.59 -1.38 -0.38
CA GLY A 88 9.60 -1.57 -1.82
C GLY A 88 10.05 -0.31 -2.57
N VAL A 89 9.47 0.84 -2.24
CA VAL A 89 9.84 2.14 -2.80
C VAL A 89 11.30 2.46 -2.52
N LEU A 90 11.78 2.27 -1.28
CA LEU A 90 13.18 2.49 -0.92
C LEU A 90 14.13 1.58 -1.70
N ARG A 91 13.80 0.30 -1.88
CA ARG A 91 14.59 -0.64 -2.70
C ARG A 91 14.58 -0.24 -4.18
N GLN A 92 13.46 0.25 -4.70
CA GLN A 92 13.32 0.68 -6.09
C GLN A 92 14.11 1.96 -6.37
N LEU A 93 14.01 2.96 -5.49
CA LEU A 93 14.78 4.21 -5.57
C LEU A 93 16.28 3.97 -5.36
N GLY A 94 16.65 3.04 -4.48
CA GLY A 94 18.03 2.71 -4.18
C GLY A 94 18.63 1.61 -5.06
N ARG A 95 17.97 1.18 -6.14
CA ARG A 95 18.40 0.02 -6.95
C ARG A 95 19.81 0.17 -7.55
N CYS A 96 20.24 1.40 -7.81
CA CYS A 96 21.57 1.74 -8.31
C CYS A 96 22.66 1.71 -7.22
N LEU A 97 22.28 1.63 -5.93
CA LEU A 97 23.20 1.61 -4.80
C LEU A 97 23.61 0.17 -4.50
N ALA A 98 24.86 -0.17 -4.85
CA ALA A 98 25.42 -1.49 -4.58
C ALA A 98 25.37 -1.81 -3.08
N ASN A 99 25.00 -3.05 -2.74
CA ASN A 99 24.90 -3.54 -1.37
C ASN A 99 23.87 -2.82 -0.48
N LEU A 100 22.91 -2.06 -1.03
CA LEU A 100 21.82 -1.53 -0.23
C LEU A 100 20.98 -2.68 0.37
N HIS A 101 20.73 -2.60 1.68
CA HIS A 101 19.89 -3.54 2.41
C HIS A 101 18.80 -2.77 3.15
N VAL A 102 17.54 -3.07 2.81
CA VAL A 102 16.34 -2.50 3.43
C VAL A 102 15.54 -3.64 4.07
N ALA A 103 15.39 -3.61 5.39
CA ALA A 103 14.62 -4.58 6.14
C ALA A 103 13.20 -4.07 6.41
N ALA A 104 12.19 -4.89 6.17
CA ALA A 104 10.79 -4.62 6.53
C ALA A 104 10.42 -5.51 7.72
N LEU A 105 10.05 -4.90 8.85
CA LEU A 105 9.87 -5.57 10.13
C LEU A 105 8.48 -5.27 10.70
N TYR A 106 7.59 -6.25 10.63
CA TYR A 106 6.20 -6.08 11.06
C TYR A 106 5.60 -7.37 11.60
N GLY A 107 4.50 -7.26 12.36
CA GLY A 107 3.81 -8.40 12.97
C GLY A 107 3.16 -9.36 11.96
N GLY A 108 2.68 -10.52 12.42
CA GLY A 108 1.95 -11.48 11.58
C GLY A 108 2.80 -12.32 10.63
N THR A 109 4.12 -12.15 10.66
CA THR A 109 5.11 -13.02 10.00
C THR A 109 6.08 -13.58 11.04
N ASP A 110 6.75 -14.68 10.68
CA ASP A 110 7.74 -15.35 11.53
C ASP A 110 8.82 -14.36 11.99
N ILE A 111 8.93 -14.20 13.31
CA ILE A 111 9.92 -13.31 13.91
C ILE A 111 11.34 -13.83 13.67
N GLU A 112 11.55 -15.15 13.65
CA GLU A 112 12.87 -15.76 13.45
C GLU A 112 13.39 -15.51 12.03
N ALA A 113 12.51 -15.49 11.02
CA ALA A 113 12.86 -15.04 9.69
C ALA A 113 13.34 -13.58 9.66
N GLN A 114 12.71 -12.70 10.45
CA GLN A 114 13.14 -11.30 10.58
C GLN A 114 14.45 -11.16 11.35
N ARG A 115 14.69 -11.97 12.41
CA ARG A 115 15.98 -12.03 13.11
C ARG A 115 17.12 -12.40 12.18
N ARG A 116 16.93 -13.46 11.39
CA ARG A 116 17.92 -13.91 10.40
C ARG A 116 18.18 -12.85 9.33
N ALA A 117 17.15 -12.11 8.92
CA ALA A 117 17.32 -11.00 7.98
C ALA A 117 18.14 -9.85 8.59
N LEU A 118 17.88 -9.48 9.87
CA LEU A 118 18.66 -8.47 10.58
C LEU A 118 20.11 -8.90 10.82
N ALA A 119 20.37 -10.19 11.07
CA ALA A 119 21.72 -10.73 11.23
C ALA A 119 22.60 -10.58 9.97
N GLN A 120 21.99 -10.43 8.79
CA GLN A 120 22.72 -10.14 7.53
C GLN A 120 23.13 -8.66 7.41
N GLY A 121 22.61 -7.81 8.30
CA GLY A 121 22.78 -6.36 8.29
C GLY A 121 21.72 -5.63 7.48
N ALA A 122 21.39 -4.41 7.90
CA ALA A 122 20.44 -3.53 7.23
C ALA A 122 20.90 -2.08 7.35
N HIS A 123 20.74 -1.28 6.29
CA HIS A 123 21.04 0.16 6.33
C HIS A 123 19.80 0.97 6.68
N LEU A 124 18.64 0.51 6.17
CA LEU A 124 17.33 1.09 6.46
C LEU A 124 16.43 0.01 7.06
N VAL A 125 15.71 0.39 8.10
CA VAL A 125 14.69 -0.43 8.73
C VAL A 125 13.35 0.27 8.59
N VAL A 126 12.36 -0.43 8.04
CA VAL A 126 10.97 0.03 7.92
C VAL A 126 10.11 -0.92 8.73
N GLY A 127 9.21 -0.43 9.58
CA GLY A 127 8.39 -1.36 10.37
C GLY A 127 7.29 -0.76 11.21
N THR A 128 6.46 -1.65 11.73
CA THR A 128 5.39 -1.30 12.68
C THR A 128 5.96 -1.18 14.11
N PRO A 129 5.53 -0.20 14.92
CA PRO A 129 6.13 0.08 16.24
C PRO A 129 6.26 -1.16 17.14
N GLY A 130 5.19 -1.92 17.35
CA GLY A 130 5.21 -3.09 18.25
C GLY A 130 6.22 -4.17 17.87
N ARG A 131 6.39 -4.48 16.56
CA ARG A 131 7.39 -5.48 16.12
C ARG A 131 8.82 -4.95 16.28
N LEU A 132 9.05 -3.68 15.96
CA LEU A 132 10.34 -3.06 16.13
C LEU A 132 10.75 -2.99 17.60
N ARG A 133 9.81 -2.63 18.49
CA ARG A 133 10.06 -2.65 19.94
C ARG A 133 10.40 -4.05 20.43
N ALA A 134 9.69 -5.08 19.99
CA ALA A 134 9.99 -6.46 20.37
C ALA A 134 11.42 -6.87 19.99
N LEU A 135 11.83 -6.60 18.74
CA LEU A 135 13.18 -6.89 18.25
C LEU A 135 14.27 -6.02 18.91
N LEU A 136 13.93 -4.82 19.35
CA LEU A 136 14.82 -3.96 20.14
C LEU A 136 15.00 -4.52 21.55
N ALA A 137 13.90 -4.91 22.20
CA ALA A 137 13.90 -5.39 23.59
C ALA A 137 14.70 -6.69 23.76
N ASP A 138 14.73 -7.55 22.74
CA ASP A 138 15.54 -8.79 22.75
C ASP A 138 16.97 -8.62 22.20
N GLY A 139 17.37 -7.40 21.83
CA GLY A 139 18.72 -7.07 21.38
C GLY A 139 19.04 -7.40 19.91
N THR A 140 18.07 -7.91 19.14
CA THR A 140 18.31 -8.22 17.71
C THR A 140 18.37 -6.98 16.84
N LEU A 141 17.61 -5.93 17.19
CA LEU A 141 17.62 -4.64 16.50
C LEU A 141 18.46 -3.63 17.27
N ALA A 142 19.55 -3.16 16.66
CA ALA A 142 20.37 -2.08 17.20
C ALA A 142 20.03 -0.75 16.52
N LEU A 143 19.68 0.27 17.31
CA LEU A 143 19.30 1.59 16.82
C LEU A 143 20.37 2.67 17.06
N ALA A 144 21.50 2.33 17.68
CA ALA A 144 22.54 3.29 18.08
C ALA A 144 23.15 4.09 16.92
N GLN A 145 23.14 3.56 15.69
CA GLN A 145 23.67 4.25 14.50
C GLN A 145 22.60 5.01 13.71
N VAL A 146 21.33 4.89 14.10
CA VAL A 146 20.23 5.59 13.43
C VAL A 146 20.39 7.09 13.65
N ASN A 147 20.47 7.82 12.55
CA ASN A 147 20.63 9.27 12.55
C ASN A 147 19.39 10.01 12.07
N THR A 148 18.42 9.28 11.54
CA THR A 148 17.16 9.81 11.01
C THR A 148 16.02 8.86 11.35
N LEU A 149 15.03 9.36 12.08
CA LEU A 149 13.75 8.71 12.34
C LEU A 149 12.68 9.36 11.47
N VAL A 150 11.94 8.53 10.75
CA VAL A 150 10.80 8.94 9.92
C VAL A 150 9.53 8.35 10.53
N LEU A 151 8.50 9.18 10.72
CA LEU A 151 7.13 8.74 11.00
C LEU A 151 6.30 9.00 9.74
N ASP A 152 5.87 7.95 9.04
CA ASP A 152 4.97 8.07 7.89
C ASP A 152 3.53 7.72 8.32
N GLU A 153 2.57 8.56 7.94
CA GLU A 153 1.22 8.59 8.53
C GLU A 153 1.26 8.83 10.07
N ALA A 154 1.92 9.91 10.49
CA ALA A 154 2.16 10.22 11.90
C ALA A 154 0.87 10.40 12.74
N ASP A 155 -0.19 10.93 12.15
CA ASP A 155 -1.53 11.02 12.74
C ASP A 155 -2.08 9.64 13.13
N ARG A 156 -1.91 8.65 12.26
CA ARG A 156 -2.34 7.28 12.52
C ARG A 156 -1.47 6.57 13.53
N LEU A 157 -0.16 6.78 13.48
CA LEU A 157 0.76 6.23 14.48
C LEU A 157 0.38 6.67 15.90
N GLN A 158 -0.08 7.91 16.07
CA GLN A 158 -0.60 8.39 17.34
C GLN A 158 -1.97 7.79 17.68
N ALA A 159 -2.91 7.76 16.73
CA ALA A 159 -4.28 7.28 16.96
C ALA A 159 -4.38 5.76 17.26
N GLU A 160 -3.43 4.95 16.78
CA GLU A 160 -3.45 3.49 16.94
C GLU A 160 -2.90 2.99 18.28
N GLY A 161 -2.67 3.88 19.24
CA GLY A 161 -2.25 3.51 20.59
C GLY A 161 -0.79 3.03 20.66
N PHE A 162 0.05 3.38 19.67
CA PHE A 162 1.47 3.05 19.67
C PHE A 162 2.33 3.98 20.54
N ALA A 163 1.74 4.85 21.36
CA ALA A 163 2.46 5.88 22.11
C ALA A 163 3.64 5.31 22.93
N ASP A 164 3.42 4.23 23.68
CA ASP A 164 4.45 3.57 24.49
C ASP A 164 5.54 2.93 23.60
N ASP A 165 5.14 2.31 22.49
CA ASP A 165 6.07 1.71 21.54
C ASP A 165 6.96 2.78 20.88
N LEU A 166 6.36 3.91 20.48
CA LEU A 166 7.06 5.06 19.88
C LEU A 166 8.02 5.71 20.88
N ALA A 167 7.61 5.87 22.14
CA ALA A 167 8.46 6.40 23.19
C ALA A 167 9.68 5.50 23.44
N ALA A 168 9.47 4.18 23.55
CA ALA A 168 10.55 3.21 23.75
C ALA A 168 11.55 3.19 22.59
N LEU A 169 11.05 3.21 21.34
CA LEU A 169 11.90 3.28 20.15
C LEU A 169 12.68 4.58 20.07
N SER A 170 12.04 5.71 20.38
CA SER A 170 12.67 7.03 20.36
C SER A 170 13.77 7.15 21.42
N ALA A 171 13.57 6.57 22.61
CA ALA A 171 14.55 6.56 23.68
C ALA A 171 15.82 5.77 23.35
N ALA A 172 15.74 4.81 22.42
CA ALA A 172 16.89 4.02 21.96
C ALA A 172 17.69 4.68 20.83
N LEU A 173 17.23 5.83 20.32
CA LEU A 173 17.94 6.61 19.30
C LEU A 173 19.03 7.46 19.93
N LYS A 174 20.09 7.76 19.17
CA LYS A 174 21.14 8.66 19.62
C LYS A 174 20.65 10.11 19.77
N PRO A 175 21.25 10.90 20.68
CA PRO A 175 20.99 12.33 20.75
C PRO A 175 21.22 13.03 19.42
N GLY A 176 20.35 13.99 19.08
CA GLY A 176 20.42 14.71 17.81
C GLY A 176 19.97 13.90 16.58
N CYS A 177 19.33 12.74 16.77
CA CYS A 177 18.65 12.03 15.67
C CYS A 177 17.61 12.95 15.02
N ARG A 178 17.72 13.15 13.71
CA ARG A 178 16.78 13.96 12.94
C ARG A 178 15.40 13.29 12.94
N GLN A 179 14.35 14.10 13.00
CA GLN A 179 12.97 13.66 13.09
C GLN A 179 12.20 14.18 11.88
N TRP A 180 11.69 13.29 11.03
CA TRP A 180 10.89 13.63 9.85
C TRP A 180 9.50 13.05 10.01
N TRP A 181 8.51 13.90 10.29
CA TRP A 181 7.14 13.45 10.52
C TRP A 181 6.29 13.82 9.31
N LEU A 182 5.69 12.82 8.67
CA LEU A 182 4.93 12.99 7.45
C LEU A 182 3.49 12.54 7.67
N SER A 183 2.54 13.41 7.34
CA SER A 183 1.11 13.13 7.53
C SER A 183 0.25 13.89 6.53
N ALA A 184 -0.97 13.42 6.32
CA ALA A 184 -1.98 14.18 5.58
C ALA A 184 -2.54 15.33 6.42
N THR A 185 -2.62 15.15 7.74
CA THR A 185 -3.12 16.15 8.69
C THR A 185 -2.25 16.20 9.94
N PHE A 186 -2.21 17.35 10.59
CA PHE A 186 -1.60 17.51 11.91
C PHE A 186 -2.61 18.10 12.90
N PRO A 187 -3.37 17.24 13.61
CA PRO A 187 -4.20 17.68 14.73
C PRO A 187 -3.37 18.42 15.79
N ALA A 188 -4.01 19.28 16.58
CA ALA A 188 -3.32 20.13 17.55
C ALA A 188 -2.40 19.34 18.50
N GLU A 189 -2.84 18.18 18.97
CA GLU A 189 -2.05 17.30 19.85
C GLU A 189 -0.80 16.75 19.16
N LEU A 190 -0.90 16.30 17.91
CA LEU A 190 0.25 15.85 17.12
C LEU A 190 1.20 17.01 16.83
N ALA A 191 0.65 18.16 16.46
CA ALA A 191 1.40 19.36 16.13
C ALA A 191 2.20 19.91 17.32
N ALA A 192 1.71 19.70 18.56
CA ALA A 192 2.37 20.14 19.78
C ALA A 192 3.66 19.37 20.10
N ILE A 193 3.75 18.10 19.67
CA ILE A 193 4.92 17.23 19.92
C ILE A 193 5.81 17.05 18.68
N ALA A 194 5.34 17.46 17.50
CA ALA A 194 6.07 17.37 16.24
C ALA A 194 7.23 18.38 16.16
N PRO A 195 8.21 18.17 15.25
CA PRO A 195 9.23 19.18 14.96
C PRO A 195 8.61 20.53 14.59
N PRO A 196 9.19 21.67 15.05
CA PRO A 196 8.59 22.99 14.86
C PRO A 196 8.64 23.48 13.42
N GLN A 197 9.64 23.04 12.65
CA GLN A 197 9.77 23.40 11.24
C GLN A 197 8.71 22.67 10.43
N ALA A 198 7.80 23.43 9.81
CA ALA A 198 6.70 22.89 9.02
C ALA A 198 6.91 23.13 7.52
N VAL A 199 6.69 22.09 6.73
CA VAL A 199 6.54 22.17 5.27
C VAL A 199 5.11 21.75 4.97
N VAL A 200 4.27 22.72 4.58
CA VAL A 200 2.88 22.47 4.20
C VAL A 200 2.81 22.59 2.69
N VAL A 201 2.36 21.52 2.04
CA VAL A 201 2.15 21.50 0.58
C VAL A 201 0.69 21.18 0.34
N ASP A 202 -0.06 22.24 0.08
CA ASP A 202 -1.44 22.15 -0.37
C ASP A 202 -1.45 21.89 -1.88
N ASP A 203 -1.09 20.66 -2.26
CA ASP A 203 -1.41 20.21 -3.62
C ASP A 203 -2.93 20.04 -3.68
N ALA A 204 -3.56 20.58 -4.73
CA ALA A 204 -5.01 20.47 -4.89
C ALA A 204 -5.38 18.99 -4.81
N ALA A 205 -6.07 18.61 -3.73
CA ALA A 205 -6.49 17.23 -3.56
C ALA A 205 -7.23 16.83 -4.85
N PRO A 206 -6.90 15.67 -5.44
CA PRO A 206 -7.51 15.26 -6.68
C PRO A 206 -9.03 15.28 -6.49
N THR A 207 -9.75 15.89 -7.43
CA THR A 207 -11.18 16.14 -7.26
C THR A 207 -11.91 14.80 -7.20
N ILE A 208 -12.33 14.42 -5.99
CA ILE A 208 -13.19 13.26 -5.77
C ILE A 208 -14.62 13.73 -5.94
N THR A 209 -15.30 13.24 -6.98
CA THR A 209 -16.74 13.43 -7.13
C THR A 209 -17.44 12.56 -6.09
N GLN A 210 -18.04 13.18 -5.07
CA GLN A 210 -18.81 12.49 -4.06
C GLN A 210 -20.28 12.42 -4.47
N ARG A 211 -20.87 11.23 -4.35
CA ARG A 211 -22.27 10.98 -4.70
C ARG A 211 -22.99 10.20 -3.61
N VAL A 212 -24.30 10.40 -3.50
CA VAL A 212 -25.17 9.62 -2.62
C VAL A 212 -26.17 8.83 -3.45
N LEU A 213 -26.28 7.54 -3.19
CA LEU A 213 -27.33 6.67 -3.73
C LEU A 213 -28.30 6.29 -2.61
N PRO A 214 -29.52 6.85 -2.60
CA PRO A 214 -30.60 6.34 -1.76
C PRO A 214 -31.00 4.94 -2.22
N LEU A 215 -31.01 3.98 -1.29
CA LEU A 215 -31.50 2.63 -1.48
C LEU A 215 -32.99 2.58 -1.11
N SER A 216 -33.81 1.99 -1.96
CA SER A 216 -35.18 1.65 -1.60
C SER A 216 -35.24 0.36 -0.80
N ASP A 217 -36.34 0.11 -0.07
CA ASP A 217 -36.53 -1.09 0.75
C ASP A 217 -36.40 -2.41 -0.05
N ALA A 218 -36.70 -2.36 -1.34
CA ALA A 218 -36.60 -3.51 -2.24
C ALA A 218 -35.16 -3.77 -2.75
N GLN A 219 -34.26 -2.79 -2.63
CA GLN A 219 -32.88 -2.89 -3.12
C GLN A 219 -31.93 -3.37 -2.03
N THR A 220 -31.29 -4.51 -2.25
CA THR A 220 -30.22 -4.95 -1.34
C THR A 220 -28.94 -4.16 -1.57
N VAL A 221 -28.16 -3.96 -0.52
CA VAL A 221 -26.81 -3.35 -0.59
C VAL A 221 -25.93 -4.07 -1.62
N ALA A 222 -26.02 -5.39 -1.70
CA ALA A 222 -25.26 -6.19 -2.65
C ALA A 222 -25.68 -5.92 -4.11
N ASP A 223 -26.98 -5.75 -4.39
CA ASP A 223 -27.46 -5.39 -5.73
C ASP A 223 -26.97 -4.01 -6.17
N ALA A 224 -26.97 -3.04 -5.26
CA ALA A 224 -26.44 -1.71 -5.53
C ALA A 224 -24.94 -1.78 -5.83
N ILE A 225 -24.15 -2.46 -4.99
CA ILE A 225 -22.71 -2.66 -5.21
C ILE A 225 -22.44 -3.33 -6.55
N ALA A 226 -23.16 -4.41 -6.89
CA ALA A 226 -22.98 -5.15 -8.13
C ALA A 226 -23.21 -4.30 -9.39
N ARG A 227 -24.13 -3.32 -9.35
CA ARG A 227 -24.39 -2.39 -10.45
C ARG A 227 -23.35 -1.27 -10.51
N LEU A 228 -23.03 -0.68 -9.36
CA LEU A 228 -22.10 0.45 -9.27
C LEU A 228 -20.65 0.09 -9.58
N ALA A 229 -20.27 -1.18 -9.44
CA ALA A 229 -18.91 -1.65 -9.66
C ALA A 229 -18.61 -2.09 -11.11
N VAL A 230 -19.56 -1.94 -12.05
CA VAL A 230 -19.36 -2.31 -13.46
C VAL A 230 -18.21 -1.54 -14.09
N GLY A 231 -17.33 -2.23 -14.82
CA GLY A 231 -16.32 -1.60 -15.68
C GLY A 231 -15.09 -1.02 -15.00
N GLY A 232 -14.87 -1.25 -13.69
CA GLY A 232 -13.70 -0.72 -13.00
C GLY A 232 -13.40 -1.35 -11.64
N ARG A 233 -12.16 -1.20 -11.16
CA ARG A 233 -11.77 -1.67 -9.82
C ARG A 233 -12.47 -0.84 -8.75
N THR A 234 -13.20 -1.53 -7.88
CA THR A 234 -14.08 -0.91 -6.89
C THR A 234 -13.75 -1.39 -5.48
N LEU A 235 -13.47 -0.45 -4.58
CA LEU A 235 -13.28 -0.71 -3.15
C LEU A 235 -14.56 -0.36 -2.39
N VAL A 236 -15.10 -1.30 -1.63
CA VAL A 236 -16.31 -1.16 -0.84
C VAL A 236 -15.96 -1.16 0.64
N PHE A 237 -16.38 -0.14 1.37
CA PHE A 237 -16.19 -0.04 2.81
C PHE A 237 -17.43 -0.47 3.59
N VAL A 238 -17.18 -1.28 4.61
CA VAL A 238 -18.14 -1.69 5.64
C VAL A 238 -17.47 -1.56 7.02
N ASN A 239 -18.24 -1.47 8.09
CA ASN A 239 -17.73 -1.18 9.43
C ASN A 239 -17.24 -2.46 10.13
N THR A 240 -17.87 -3.61 9.84
CA THR A 240 -17.58 -4.85 10.57
C THR A 240 -17.12 -6.00 9.67
N LYS A 241 -16.39 -6.95 10.27
CA LYS A 241 -16.01 -8.19 9.58
C LYS A 241 -17.20 -9.09 9.24
N ALA A 242 -18.30 -8.99 10.00
CA ALA A 242 -19.55 -9.70 9.72
C ALA A 242 -20.20 -9.14 8.45
N SER A 243 -20.39 -7.81 8.39
CA SER A 243 -20.88 -7.11 7.19
C SER A 243 -20.04 -7.43 5.96
N CYS A 244 -18.71 -7.48 6.11
CA CYS A 244 -17.78 -7.82 5.03
C CYS A 244 -18.08 -9.22 4.44
N ARG A 245 -18.32 -10.22 5.30
CA ARG A 245 -18.67 -11.58 4.87
C ARG A 245 -20.06 -11.64 4.25
N GLU A 246 -21.03 -10.96 4.84
CA GLU A 246 -22.41 -10.92 4.35
C GLU A 246 -22.49 -10.35 2.94
N VAL A 247 -21.85 -9.19 2.72
CA VAL A 247 -21.81 -8.53 1.40
C VAL A 247 -21.11 -9.41 0.37
N VAL A 248 -19.95 -10.00 0.68
CA VAL A 248 -19.23 -10.88 -0.25
C VAL A 248 -20.03 -12.14 -0.58
N ASN A 249 -20.68 -12.76 0.41
CA ASN A 249 -21.53 -13.93 0.19
C ASN A 249 -22.74 -13.59 -0.69
N ALA A 250 -23.37 -12.43 -0.47
CA ALA A 250 -24.48 -11.96 -1.28
C ALA A 250 -24.05 -11.69 -2.73
N LEU A 251 -22.91 -11.02 -2.94
CA LEU A 251 -22.34 -10.81 -4.27
C LEU A 251 -21.98 -12.13 -4.97
N GLY A 252 -21.46 -13.10 -4.22
CA GLY A 252 -21.15 -14.45 -4.72
C GLY A 252 -22.38 -15.19 -5.24
N ARG A 253 -23.53 -15.10 -4.55
CA ARG A 253 -24.81 -15.65 -5.03
C ARG A 253 -25.27 -15.02 -6.35
N GLN A 254 -24.87 -13.77 -6.60
CA GLN A 254 -25.13 -13.04 -7.84
C GLN A 254 -24.04 -13.25 -8.90
N ARG A 255 -23.10 -14.18 -8.68
CA ARG A 255 -21.95 -14.45 -9.56
C ARG A 255 -21.05 -13.23 -9.80
N CYS A 256 -21.03 -12.28 -8.86
CA CYS A 256 -20.15 -11.12 -8.87
C CYS A 256 -18.87 -11.46 -8.08
N PRO A 257 -17.69 -11.58 -8.73
CA PRO A 257 -16.46 -11.93 -8.03
C PRO A 257 -16.05 -10.79 -7.09
N ALA A 258 -16.09 -11.04 -5.79
CA ALA A 258 -15.70 -10.09 -4.75
C ALA A 258 -14.80 -10.74 -3.71
N LEU A 259 -13.87 -9.97 -3.15
CA LEU A 259 -12.97 -10.41 -2.09
C LEU A 259 -13.28 -9.69 -0.80
N ALA A 260 -13.12 -10.38 0.34
CA ALA A 260 -13.17 -9.77 1.66
C ALA A 260 -11.75 -9.41 2.12
N LEU A 261 -11.61 -8.26 2.79
CA LEU A 261 -10.40 -7.82 3.47
C LEU A 261 -10.76 -7.32 4.88
N HIS A 262 -10.50 -8.16 5.88
CA HIS A 262 -10.84 -7.89 7.28
C HIS A 262 -9.80 -8.50 8.24
N GLY A 263 -9.89 -8.20 9.54
CA GLY A 263 -8.91 -8.61 10.55
C GLY A 263 -8.71 -10.11 10.76
N ASP A 264 -9.69 -10.96 10.43
CA ASP A 264 -9.55 -12.42 10.60
C ASP A 264 -8.69 -13.10 9.51
N LEU A 265 -8.24 -12.37 8.48
CA LEU A 265 -7.34 -12.93 7.46
C LEU A 265 -5.93 -13.04 8.01
N ASN A 266 -5.29 -14.19 7.81
CA ASN A 266 -3.86 -14.29 8.03
C ASN A 266 -3.08 -13.49 6.96
N GLN A 267 -1.78 -13.26 7.21
CA GLN A 267 -0.97 -12.42 6.32
C GLN A 267 -0.93 -12.93 4.88
N GLN A 268 -0.82 -14.24 4.68
CA GLN A 268 -0.78 -14.85 3.36
C GLN A 268 -2.11 -14.67 2.61
N GLN A 269 -3.25 -14.87 3.28
CA GLN A 269 -4.58 -14.66 2.71
C GLN A 269 -4.78 -13.19 2.33
N ARG A 270 -4.39 -12.27 3.21
CA ARG A 270 -4.46 -10.83 2.99
C ARG A 270 -3.64 -10.42 1.77
N GLU A 271 -2.41 -10.90 1.67
CA GLU A 271 -1.54 -10.67 0.53
C GLU A 271 -2.14 -11.21 -0.78
N GLN A 272 -2.67 -12.43 -0.78
CA GLN A 272 -3.36 -13.02 -1.93
C GLN A 272 -4.58 -12.19 -2.36
N THR A 273 -5.37 -11.72 -1.40
CA THR A 273 -6.52 -10.84 -1.67
C THR A 273 -6.10 -9.55 -2.36
N LEU A 274 -5.07 -8.87 -1.83
CA LEU A 274 -4.59 -7.60 -2.38
C LEU A 274 -4.01 -7.76 -3.79
N ILE A 275 -3.26 -8.84 -4.04
CA ILE A 275 -2.66 -9.13 -5.34
C ILE A 275 -3.74 -9.42 -6.39
N ARG A 276 -4.76 -10.20 -6.02
CA ARG A 276 -5.88 -10.49 -6.93
C ARG A 276 -6.67 -9.23 -7.29
N PHE A 277 -6.87 -8.33 -6.33
CA PHE A 277 -7.56 -7.07 -6.56
C PHE A 277 -6.72 -6.11 -7.42
N ARG A 278 -5.45 -5.89 -7.07
CA ARG A 278 -4.52 -5.04 -7.82
C ARG A 278 -4.38 -5.48 -9.27
N HIS A 279 -4.25 -6.79 -9.52
CA HIS A 279 -4.08 -7.33 -10.87
C HIS A 279 -5.40 -7.58 -11.62
N GLY A 280 -6.57 -7.24 -11.03
CA GLY A 280 -7.87 -7.33 -11.71
C GLY A 280 -8.47 -8.73 -11.82
N SER A 281 -7.89 -9.74 -11.15
CA SER A 281 -8.47 -11.09 -11.05
C SER A 281 -9.74 -11.13 -10.19
N ALA A 282 -9.92 -10.13 -9.33
CA ALA A 282 -11.20 -9.79 -8.72
C ALA A 282 -11.37 -8.25 -8.75
N PRO A 283 -12.45 -7.72 -9.33
CA PRO A 283 -12.63 -6.27 -9.52
C PRO A 283 -13.24 -5.59 -8.28
N LEU A 284 -13.76 -6.37 -7.34
CA LEU A 284 -14.44 -5.91 -6.14
C LEU A 284 -13.68 -6.34 -4.89
N LEU A 285 -13.36 -5.37 -4.04
CA LEU A 285 -12.77 -5.60 -2.72
C LEU A 285 -13.68 -4.99 -1.66
N VAL A 286 -14.23 -5.81 -0.77
CA VAL A 286 -15.02 -5.37 0.38
C VAL A 286 -14.10 -5.38 1.60
N ALA A 287 -13.93 -4.24 2.26
CA ALA A 287 -12.95 -4.09 3.32
C ALA A 287 -13.52 -3.33 4.54
N THR A 288 -12.97 -3.64 5.72
CA THR A 288 -13.14 -2.80 6.90
C THR A 288 -12.09 -1.69 6.95
N ASP A 289 -12.34 -0.61 7.68
CA ASP A 289 -11.41 0.51 7.81
C ASP A 289 -10.02 0.04 8.22
N LEU A 290 -9.94 -0.68 9.34
CA LEU A 290 -8.69 -1.22 9.88
C LEU A 290 -7.94 -2.07 8.85
N ALA A 291 -8.67 -2.82 8.03
CA ALA A 291 -8.06 -3.72 7.08
C ALA A 291 -7.63 -3.03 5.77
N ALA A 292 -8.25 -1.90 5.41
CA ALA A 292 -7.86 -1.09 4.26
C ALA A 292 -6.86 0.04 4.60
N ARG A 293 -6.40 0.15 5.86
CA ARG A 293 -5.30 1.06 6.23
C ARG A 293 -4.02 0.69 5.49
N GLY A 294 -3.25 1.70 5.08
CA GLY A 294 -2.04 1.49 4.29
C GLY A 294 -2.26 0.86 2.91
N LEU A 295 -3.52 0.71 2.47
CA LEU A 295 -3.81 0.16 1.15
C LEU A 295 -3.41 1.18 0.08
N ASP A 296 -2.30 0.88 -0.59
CA ASP A 296 -1.82 1.60 -1.76
C ASP A 296 -2.01 0.75 -3.00
N ILE A 297 -3.13 1.03 -3.66
CA ILE A 297 -3.53 0.37 -4.89
C ILE A 297 -3.84 1.49 -5.84
N ASP A 298 -2.95 1.63 -6.83
CA ASP A 298 -3.16 2.49 -7.97
C ASP A 298 -4.43 2.02 -8.70
N ASP A 299 -5.12 2.95 -9.37
CA ASP A 299 -6.28 2.67 -10.21
C ASP A 299 -7.54 2.13 -9.49
N ILE A 300 -7.79 2.54 -8.25
CA ILE A 300 -9.15 2.41 -7.67
C ILE A 300 -10.01 3.49 -8.31
N GLU A 301 -10.84 3.11 -9.27
CA GLU A 301 -11.73 4.03 -9.99
C GLU A 301 -12.91 4.48 -9.11
N ARG A 302 -13.38 3.60 -8.23
CA ARG A 302 -14.54 3.87 -7.38
C ARG A 302 -14.34 3.38 -5.96
N VAL A 303 -14.77 4.22 -5.03
CA VAL A 303 -14.98 3.86 -3.63
C VAL A 303 -16.47 3.84 -3.35
N ILE A 304 -16.98 2.79 -2.73
CA ILE A 304 -18.36 2.71 -2.26
C ILE A 304 -18.34 2.63 -0.73
N CYS A 305 -18.90 3.61 -0.05
CA CYS A 305 -19.21 3.53 1.37
C CYS A 305 -20.57 2.83 1.53
N ALA A 306 -20.56 1.51 1.68
CA ALA A 306 -21.79 0.73 1.84
C ALA A 306 -22.45 0.94 3.21
N GLU A 307 -21.62 1.20 4.22
CA GLU A 307 -22.03 1.69 5.53
C GLU A 307 -21.33 3.03 5.77
N PRO A 308 -21.96 4.03 6.43
CA PRO A 308 -21.31 5.29 6.73
C PRO A 308 -20.15 5.11 7.71
N ALA A 309 -19.14 5.97 7.59
CA ALA A 309 -18.03 6.02 8.55
C ALA A 309 -18.50 6.58 9.90
N ASN A 310 -17.77 6.28 10.97
CA ASN A 310 -18.12 6.77 12.31
C ASN A 310 -17.90 8.28 12.48
N ASP A 311 -16.99 8.86 11.70
CA ASP A 311 -16.58 10.25 11.78
C ASP A 311 -16.09 10.77 10.42
N GLY A 312 -15.94 12.11 10.31
CA GLY A 312 -15.52 12.78 9.07
C GLY A 312 -14.09 12.47 8.64
N ASP A 313 -13.18 12.17 9.58
CA ASP A 313 -11.79 11.83 9.26
C ASP A 313 -11.71 10.45 8.63
N THR A 314 -12.39 9.47 9.22
CA THR A 314 -12.55 8.12 8.67
C THR A 314 -13.19 8.19 7.28
N HIS A 315 -14.24 9.00 7.09
CA HIS A 315 -14.87 9.19 5.77
C HIS A 315 -13.88 9.74 4.74
N ARG A 316 -13.14 10.82 5.08
CA ARG A 316 -12.09 11.38 4.21
C ARG A 316 -11.03 10.34 3.83
N GLN A 317 -10.64 9.48 4.78
CA GLN A 317 -9.68 8.41 4.53
C GLN A 317 -10.22 7.29 3.64
N ARG A 318 -11.52 6.97 3.71
CA ARG A 318 -12.18 6.01 2.82
C ARG A 318 -12.19 6.53 1.39
N ILE A 319 -12.71 7.74 1.18
CA ILE A 319 -12.86 8.30 -0.18
C ILE A 319 -11.50 8.63 -0.81
N GLY A 320 -10.48 8.97 0.00
CA GLY A 320 -9.09 9.15 -0.45
C GLY A 320 -8.38 7.88 -0.93
N ARG A 321 -9.09 6.75 -1.05
CA ARG A 321 -8.60 5.55 -1.73
C ARG A 321 -8.78 5.59 -3.24
N THR A 322 -9.64 6.47 -3.77
CA THR A 322 -9.73 6.77 -5.20
C THR A 322 -9.01 8.08 -5.53
N ALA A 323 -9.03 8.47 -6.81
CA ALA A 323 -8.46 9.69 -7.36
C ALA A 323 -6.94 9.85 -7.17
N ARG A 324 -6.18 8.76 -7.05
CA ARG A 324 -4.71 8.83 -6.91
C ARG A 324 -4.04 9.11 -8.27
N ALA A 325 -2.82 9.65 -8.23
CA ALA A 325 -1.99 9.91 -9.43
C ALA A 325 -2.67 10.79 -10.52
N SER A 326 -3.40 11.83 -10.10
CA SER A 326 -4.06 12.81 -10.99
C SER A 326 -5.28 12.31 -11.78
N ALA A 327 -5.76 11.08 -11.53
CA ALA A 327 -7.02 10.59 -12.09
C ALA A 327 -8.24 11.12 -11.32
N ALA A 328 -9.34 11.40 -12.01
CA ALA A 328 -10.62 11.67 -11.35
C ALA A 328 -11.13 10.38 -10.69
N GLY A 329 -11.67 10.50 -9.48
CA GLY A 329 -12.23 9.36 -8.73
C GLY A 329 -13.66 9.63 -8.30
N VAL A 330 -14.45 8.57 -8.16
CA VAL A 330 -15.84 8.67 -7.70
C VAL A 330 -16.00 7.96 -6.36
N ALA A 331 -16.52 8.67 -5.36
CA ALA A 331 -16.90 8.10 -4.08
C ALA A 331 -18.43 8.09 -3.94
N ILE A 332 -19.01 6.93 -3.66
CA ILE A 332 -20.47 6.74 -3.59
C ILE A 332 -20.85 6.27 -2.19
N SER A 333 -21.67 7.03 -1.49
CA SER A 333 -22.24 6.63 -0.20
C SER A 333 -23.63 6.03 -0.44
N LEU A 334 -23.85 4.81 0.09
CA LEU A 334 -25.18 4.21 0.09
C LEU A 334 -25.96 4.74 1.30
N ALA A 335 -27.17 5.22 1.06
CA ALA A 335 -28.05 5.75 2.10
C ALA A 335 -29.34 4.94 2.16
N ASN A 336 -29.71 4.44 3.33
CA ASN A 336 -31.04 3.92 3.63
C ASN A 336 -31.71 4.80 4.69
N GLU A 337 -32.97 4.52 5.03
CA GLU A 337 -33.71 5.33 6.01
C GLU A 337 -32.99 5.43 7.36
N GLN A 338 -32.30 4.37 7.79
CA GLN A 338 -31.65 4.29 9.10
C GLN A 338 -30.37 5.15 9.17
N ASN A 339 -29.66 5.33 8.05
CA ASN A 339 -28.35 5.97 8.04
C ASN A 339 -28.29 7.28 7.25
N LEU A 340 -29.41 7.72 6.66
CA LEU A 340 -29.49 8.91 5.81
C LEU A 340 -28.93 10.17 6.48
N ALA A 341 -29.31 10.43 7.73
CA ALA A 341 -28.85 11.61 8.48
C ALA A 341 -27.32 11.62 8.67
N GLN A 342 -26.73 10.44 8.95
CA GLN A 342 -25.29 10.30 9.10
C GLN A 342 -24.56 10.50 7.75
N VAL A 343 -25.10 9.94 6.67
CA VAL A 343 -24.54 10.14 5.32
C VAL A 343 -24.57 11.63 4.94
N GLN A 344 -25.68 12.33 5.17
CA GLN A 344 -25.79 13.77 4.90
C GLN A 344 -24.78 14.60 5.71
N ALA A 345 -24.53 14.24 6.96
CA ALA A 345 -23.53 14.92 7.80
C ALA A 345 -22.09 14.69 7.31
N LEU A 346 -21.77 13.50 6.81
CA LEU A 346 -20.42 13.14 6.34
C LEU A 346 -20.09 13.70 4.96
N CYS A 347 -21.08 13.82 4.08
CA CYS A 347 -20.90 14.33 2.71
C CYS A 347 -21.95 15.38 2.34
N PRO A 348 -21.92 16.57 2.99
CA PRO A 348 -22.94 17.62 2.80
C PRO A 348 -22.97 18.23 1.39
N HIS A 349 -21.90 18.05 0.61
CA HIS A 349 -21.76 18.56 -0.76
C HIS A 349 -21.84 17.44 -1.82
N ALA A 350 -22.26 16.23 -1.44
CA ALA A 350 -22.35 15.14 -2.40
C ALA A 350 -23.55 15.33 -3.35
N GLU A 351 -23.32 15.01 -4.62
CA GLU A 351 -24.36 15.05 -5.64
C GLU A 351 -25.25 13.80 -5.56
N PRO A 352 -26.53 13.86 -5.97
CA PRO A 352 -27.32 12.66 -6.19
C PRO A 352 -26.65 11.75 -7.22
N MET A 353 -26.62 10.44 -6.97
CA MET A 353 -26.08 9.50 -7.96
C MET A 353 -27.01 9.42 -9.17
N PRO A 354 -26.53 9.66 -10.41
CA PRO A 354 -27.29 9.32 -11.61
C PRO A 354 -27.69 7.83 -11.62
N THR A 355 -28.67 7.47 -12.43
CA THR A 355 -29.12 6.09 -12.56
C THR A 355 -27.93 5.14 -12.75
N PRO A 356 -27.75 4.12 -11.89
CA PRO A 356 -26.65 3.17 -12.04
C PRO A 356 -26.66 2.54 -13.43
N PRO A 357 -25.47 2.24 -14.01
CA PRO A 357 -25.40 1.60 -15.32
C PRO A 357 -26.18 0.28 -15.34
N GLU A 358 -26.72 -0.06 -16.52
CA GLU A 358 -27.36 -1.36 -16.73
C GLU A 358 -26.33 -2.49 -16.67
N GLY A 359 -26.74 -3.62 -16.08
CA GLY A 359 -25.88 -4.79 -15.89
C GLY A 359 -25.32 -4.93 -14.47
N LYS A 360 -24.50 -5.97 -14.28
CA LYS A 360 -23.79 -6.29 -13.03
C LYS A 360 -22.34 -6.58 -13.35
N VAL A 361 -21.46 -6.46 -12.35
CA VAL A 361 -20.05 -6.86 -12.47
C VAL A 361 -19.95 -8.25 -13.10
N ALA A 362 -19.34 -8.31 -14.27
CA ALA A 362 -19.14 -9.54 -15.01
C ALA A 362 -17.97 -10.36 -14.44
N ALA A 363 -17.89 -11.62 -14.86
CA ALA A 363 -16.73 -12.45 -14.60
C ALA A 363 -15.46 -11.81 -15.17
N THR A 364 -14.37 -11.87 -14.41
CA THR A 364 -13.06 -11.33 -14.84
C THR A 364 -12.53 -12.04 -16.08
N LEU A 365 -11.75 -11.36 -16.91
CA LEU A 365 -11.08 -11.98 -18.06
C LEU A 365 -9.70 -12.58 -17.71
N VAL A 366 -9.26 -12.38 -16.47
CA VAL A 366 -7.92 -12.74 -16.00
C VAL A 366 -8.01 -13.57 -14.72
N THR A 367 -6.97 -14.35 -14.46
CA THR A 367 -6.83 -15.19 -13.27
C THR A 367 -5.41 -15.12 -12.76
N THR A 368 -5.27 -15.09 -11.43
CA THR A 368 -3.97 -15.12 -10.75
C THR A 368 -3.65 -16.54 -10.34
N LEU A 369 -2.50 -17.03 -10.78
CA LEU A 369 -1.89 -18.28 -10.35
C LEU A 369 -0.86 -18.00 -9.26
N MET A 370 -0.78 -18.88 -8.28
CA MET A 370 0.26 -18.91 -7.26
C MET A 370 1.26 -20.00 -7.59
N VAL A 371 2.53 -19.61 -7.68
CA VAL A 371 3.69 -20.49 -7.83
C VAL A 371 4.39 -20.59 -6.48
N ASN A 372 4.63 -21.80 -5.98
CA ASN A 372 5.26 -22.05 -4.68
C ASN A 372 6.78 -21.78 -4.63
N ALA A 373 7.27 -20.83 -5.42
CA ALA A 373 8.68 -20.45 -5.44
C ALA A 373 8.81 -18.94 -5.64
N GLY A 374 9.75 -18.31 -4.92
CA GLY A 374 9.96 -16.87 -4.91
C GLY A 374 11.43 -16.44 -4.97
N ARG A 375 11.73 -15.24 -4.46
CA ARG A 375 13.07 -14.64 -4.44
C ARG A 375 14.10 -15.49 -3.70
N ARG A 376 13.72 -16.18 -2.61
CA ARG A 376 14.64 -17.07 -1.87
C ARG A 376 15.03 -18.29 -2.71
N ALA A 377 14.15 -18.71 -3.60
CA ALA A 377 14.46 -19.68 -4.65
C ALA A 377 15.25 -19.05 -5.82
N ARG A 378 15.82 -17.84 -5.69
CA ARG A 378 16.59 -17.15 -6.75
C ARG A 378 15.84 -16.99 -8.08
N LEU A 379 14.50 -17.01 -8.02
CA LEU A 379 13.67 -16.71 -9.17
C LEU A 379 13.63 -15.21 -9.43
N ARG A 380 13.60 -14.86 -10.72
CA ARG A 380 13.42 -13.49 -11.22
C ARG A 380 12.17 -13.45 -12.10
N LYS A 381 11.65 -12.24 -12.34
CA LYS A 381 10.43 -12.04 -13.15
C LYS A 381 10.59 -12.64 -14.55
N GLY A 382 11.77 -12.47 -15.14
CA GLY A 382 12.11 -13.02 -16.45
C GLY A 382 12.14 -14.56 -16.50
N ASP A 383 12.43 -15.24 -15.38
CA ASP A 383 12.44 -16.70 -15.33
C ASP A 383 11.00 -17.25 -15.49
N LEU A 384 10.04 -16.67 -14.76
CA LEU A 384 8.62 -17.03 -14.86
C LEU A 384 8.02 -16.63 -16.21
N MET A 385 8.34 -15.42 -16.70
CA MET A 385 7.90 -14.95 -18.01
C MET A 385 8.41 -15.86 -19.13
N GLY A 386 9.69 -16.25 -19.07
CA GLY A 386 10.29 -17.16 -20.03
C GLY A 386 9.65 -18.55 -20.01
N ALA A 387 9.34 -19.09 -18.82
CA ALA A 387 8.65 -20.37 -18.70
C ALA A 387 7.24 -20.33 -19.29
N LEU A 388 6.46 -19.27 -19.03
CA LEU A 388 5.12 -19.10 -19.60
C LEU A 388 5.13 -18.97 -21.12
N ILE A 389 6.04 -18.17 -21.68
CA ILE A 389 6.10 -17.94 -23.12
C ILE A 389 6.65 -19.17 -23.85
N LYS A 390 7.80 -19.70 -23.39
CA LYS A 390 8.51 -20.77 -24.11
C LYS A 390 7.96 -22.16 -23.85
N ALA A 391 7.62 -22.49 -22.60
CA ALA A 391 7.16 -23.83 -22.24
C ALA A 391 5.63 -23.96 -22.37
N ALA A 392 4.88 -22.91 -21.98
CA ALA A 392 3.42 -22.95 -21.99
C ALA A 392 2.78 -22.31 -23.24
N GLY A 393 3.57 -21.73 -24.15
CA GLY A 393 3.06 -21.07 -25.36
C GLY A 393 2.12 -19.89 -25.07
N VAL A 394 2.20 -19.29 -23.87
CA VAL A 394 1.36 -18.15 -23.48
C VAL A 394 1.91 -16.88 -24.13
N PRO A 395 1.11 -16.16 -24.95
CA PRO A 395 1.53 -14.89 -25.52
C PRO A 395 1.88 -13.86 -24.45
N ALA A 396 2.89 -13.02 -24.72
CA ALA A 396 3.38 -12.04 -23.74
C ALA A 396 2.31 -11.02 -23.34
N ASP A 397 1.46 -10.60 -24.27
CA ASP A 397 0.31 -9.71 -24.06
C ASP A 397 -0.80 -10.34 -23.22
N ALA A 398 -0.81 -11.67 -23.08
CA ALA A 398 -1.76 -12.37 -22.23
C ALA A 398 -1.30 -12.45 -20.76
N ILE A 399 -0.05 -12.10 -20.46
CA ILE A 399 0.51 -12.05 -19.11
C ILE A 399 0.35 -10.62 -18.57
N VAL A 400 -0.60 -10.44 -17.66
CA VAL A 400 -0.95 -9.13 -17.10
C VAL A 400 0.09 -8.65 -16.09
N ALA A 401 0.48 -9.53 -15.17
CA ALA A 401 1.39 -9.17 -14.09
C ALA A 401 2.14 -10.39 -13.56
N ILE A 402 3.36 -10.15 -13.07
CA ILE A 402 4.14 -11.13 -12.32
C ILE A 402 4.73 -10.41 -11.11
N GLU A 403 4.37 -10.89 -9.92
CA GLU A 403 4.83 -10.38 -8.63
C GLU A 403 5.60 -11.47 -7.89
N LEU A 404 6.85 -11.18 -7.52
CA LEU A 404 7.68 -12.11 -6.75
C LEU A 404 7.59 -11.79 -5.27
N MET A 405 7.46 -12.82 -4.46
CA MET A 405 7.51 -12.74 -3.00
C MET A 405 8.72 -13.55 -2.51
N PRO A 406 9.04 -13.55 -1.20
CA PRO A 406 10.19 -14.31 -0.71
C PRO A 406 10.08 -15.81 -1.04
N ASP A 407 8.93 -16.42 -0.75
CA ASP A 407 8.73 -17.87 -0.80
C ASP A 407 7.81 -18.32 -1.94
N HIS A 408 7.01 -17.41 -2.49
CA HIS A 408 6.06 -17.66 -3.57
C HIS A 408 6.12 -16.58 -4.64
N SER A 409 5.45 -16.80 -5.76
CA SER A 409 5.26 -15.80 -6.82
C SER A 409 3.83 -15.87 -7.33
N TYR A 410 3.34 -14.76 -7.86
CA TYR A 410 2.01 -14.67 -8.45
C TYR A 410 2.11 -14.28 -9.90
N VAL A 411 1.37 -14.96 -10.75
CA VAL A 411 1.28 -14.69 -12.20
C VAL A 411 -0.18 -14.45 -12.52
N THR A 412 -0.53 -13.25 -12.97
CA THR A 412 -1.85 -12.95 -13.49
C THR A 412 -1.83 -13.02 -15.01
N LEU A 413 -2.73 -13.81 -15.60
CA LEU A 413 -2.84 -13.97 -17.04
C LEU A 413 -4.29 -14.13 -17.48
N SER A 414 -4.52 -14.00 -18.79
CA SER A 414 -5.85 -14.18 -19.40
C SER A 414 -6.41 -15.58 -19.13
N LYS A 415 -7.68 -15.67 -18.75
CA LYS A 415 -8.38 -16.93 -18.41
C LYS A 415 -8.23 -18.01 -19.48
N ARG A 416 -8.19 -17.62 -20.76
CA ARG A 416 -8.04 -18.54 -21.89
C ARG A 416 -6.76 -19.38 -21.86
N TYR A 417 -5.71 -18.92 -21.18
CA TYR A 417 -4.42 -19.60 -21.11
C TYR A 417 -4.14 -20.27 -19.75
N VAL A 418 -5.08 -20.22 -18.80
CA VAL A 418 -4.89 -20.79 -17.46
C VAL A 418 -4.64 -22.30 -17.53
N ALA A 419 -5.43 -23.03 -18.33
CA ALA A 419 -5.28 -24.47 -18.48
C ALA A 419 -3.90 -24.83 -19.07
N THR A 420 -3.47 -24.13 -20.12
CA THR A 420 -2.16 -24.34 -20.75
C THR A 420 -1.00 -24.00 -19.82
N ALA A 421 -1.11 -22.89 -19.07
CA ALA A 421 -0.11 -22.50 -18.09
C ALA A 421 0.03 -23.51 -16.96
N LEU A 422 -1.08 -24.06 -16.45
CA LEU A 422 -1.06 -25.10 -15.42
C LEU A 422 -0.46 -26.40 -15.96
N ALA A 423 -0.87 -26.85 -17.14
CA ALA A 423 -0.36 -28.08 -17.74
C ALA A 423 1.17 -28.05 -17.98
N ALA A 424 1.73 -26.88 -18.27
CA ALA A 424 3.15 -26.73 -18.53
C ALA A 424 3.99 -26.49 -17.27
N LEU A 425 3.44 -25.85 -16.23
CA LEU A 425 4.21 -25.42 -15.07
C LEU A 425 3.95 -26.24 -13.81
N ASP A 426 2.72 -26.73 -13.58
CA ASP A 426 2.42 -27.45 -12.35
C ASP A 426 3.10 -28.82 -12.32
N GLY A 427 3.92 -29.07 -11.29
CA GLY A 427 4.75 -30.27 -11.20
C GLY A 427 6.00 -30.24 -12.09
N GLY A 428 6.20 -29.16 -12.85
CA GLY A 428 7.37 -28.96 -13.70
C GLY A 428 8.50 -28.19 -13.00
N GLU A 429 9.43 -27.67 -13.80
CA GLU A 429 10.57 -26.88 -13.30
C GLU A 429 10.65 -25.49 -13.93
N VAL A 430 10.99 -24.50 -13.11
CA VAL A 430 11.37 -23.16 -13.58
C VAL A 430 12.81 -22.91 -13.15
N LYS A 431 13.72 -22.74 -14.12
CA LYS A 431 15.16 -22.54 -13.88
C LYS A 431 15.77 -23.70 -13.06
N GLY A 432 15.42 -24.93 -13.41
CA GLY A 432 15.90 -26.14 -12.73
C GLY A 432 15.37 -26.30 -11.30
N LYS A 433 14.26 -25.65 -10.95
CA LYS A 433 13.63 -25.74 -9.63
C LYS A 433 12.22 -26.27 -9.75
N PRO A 434 11.85 -27.32 -8.99
CA PRO A 434 10.50 -27.85 -9.02
C PRO A 434 9.53 -26.79 -8.52
N VAL A 435 8.42 -26.63 -9.24
CA VAL A 435 7.36 -25.71 -8.87
C VAL A 435 6.00 -26.42 -8.87
N LYS A 436 5.14 -25.99 -7.96
CA LYS A 436 3.71 -26.29 -7.93
C LYS A 436 2.96 -24.99 -8.20
N VAL A 437 1.96 -25.08 -9.06
CA VAL A 437 1.18 -23.94 -9.53
C VAL A 437 -0.29 -24.22 -9.31
N ARG A 438 -0.99 -23.27 -8.70
CA ARG A 438 -2.45 -23.38 -8.51
C ARG A 438 -3.16 -22.06 -8.79
N PRO A 439 -4.40 -22.08 -9.31
CA PRO A 439 -5.20 -20.87 -9.39
C PRO A 439 -5.59 -20.38 -7.99
N LEU A 440 -5.64 -19.06 -7.81
CA LEU A 440 -6.29 -18.44 -6.66
C LEU A 440 -7.77 -18.26 -6.99
N LEU A 441 -8.63 -19.00 -6.28
CA LEU A 441 -10.09 -18.99 -6.44
C LEU A 441 -10.77 -17.99 -5.51
#